data_AF-A0A836RIS3-F1
#
_entry.id   AF-A0A836RIS3-F1
#
_cell.length_a   1.000
_cell.length_b   1.000
_cell.length_c   1.000
_cell.angle_alpha   90.00
_cell.angle_beta   90.00
_cell.angle_gamma   90.00
#
_symmetry.space_group_name_H-M   'P 1'
#
loop_
_entity.id
_entity.type
_entity.pdbx_description
1 polymer ?
#
loop_
_entity_poly.entity_id
_entity_poly.type
_entity_poly.pdbx_seq_one_letter_code
_entity_poly.pdbx_strand_id
1 'polypeptide(L)'
;MTQLLIIAAYLTLLIGLGMASSRLFRGTSEDYLLASHTIGPFLLLMSLFGTTMTAFALVGSTGKAFRVGIGVYGLMASSSGIIHSLCFFLIGARL
;
A
#
# COMPACT_ATOMS: atom_id res chain seq x y z
N MET A 1 7.33 7.60 -27.06
CA MET A 1 8.70 7.38 -26.52
C MET A 1 8.90 7.98 -25.13
N THR A 2 8.43 9.20 -24.89
CA THR A 2 8.47 9.87 -23.57
C THR A 2 7.80 9.09 -22.43
N GLN A 3 6.61 8.50 -22.66
CA GLN A 3 5.91 7.70 -21.63
C GLN A 3 6.72 6.49 -21.15
N LEU A 4 7.35 5.76 -22.09
CA LEU A 4 8.17 4.59 -21.78
C LEU A 4 9.38 4.99 -20.92
N LEU A 5 9.99 6.14 -21.23
CA LEU A 5 11.14 6.67 -20.50
C LEU A 5 10.77 7.03 -19.06
N ILE A 6 9.59 7.63 -18.85
CA ILE A 6 9.09 7.96 -17.51
C ILE A 6 8.85 6.68 -16.68
N ILE A 7 8.21 5.67 -17.27
CA ILE A 7 7.96 4.39 -16.60
C ILE A 7 9.27 3.67 -16.27
N ALA A 8 10.20 3.60 -17.23
CA ALA A 8 11.49 2.97 -17.04
C ALA A 8 12.32 3.67 -15.95
N ALA A 9 12.33 5.01 -15.93
CA ALA A 9 13.00 5.78 -14.89
C ALA A 9 12.38 5.53 -13.51
N TYR A 10 11.05 5.51 -13.41
CA TYR A 10 10.34 5.23 -12.17
C TYR A 10 10.65 3.83 -11.61
N LEU A 11 10.61 2.79 -12.46
CA LEU A 11 10.93 1.42 -12.06
C LEU A 11 12.40 1.27 -11.64
N THR A 12 13.32 1.91 -12.37
CA THR A 12 14.74 1.89 -12.03
C THR A 12 15.00 2.54 -10.68
N LEU A 13 14.34 3.67 -10.39
CA LEU A 13 14.44 4.35 -9.11
C LEU A 13 13.90 3.48 -7.97
N LEU A 14 12.76 2.81 -8.15
CA LEU A 14 12.21 1.88 -7.16
C LEU A 14 13.16 0.72 -6.85
N ILE A 15 13.76 0.11 -7.88
CA ILE A 15 14.74 -0.97 -7.70
C ILE A 15 15.99 -0.43 -6.97
N GLY A 16 16.48 0.74 -7.37
CA GLY A 16 17.62 1.39 -6.72
C GLY A 16 17.37 1.68 -5.24
N LEU A 17 16.17 2.14 -4.88
CA LEU A 17 15.78 2.39 -3.50
C LEU A 17 15.69 1.09 -2.69
N GLY A 18 15.17 0.01 -3.27
CA GLY A 18 15.16 -1.32 -2.66
C GLY A 18 16.57 -1.86 -2.40
N MET A 19 17.49 -1.74 -3.36
CA MET A 19 18.88 -2.15 -3.21
C MET A 19 19.66 -1.29 -2.22
N ALA A 20 19.38 0.01 -2.15
CA ALA A 20 19.98 0.91 -1.17
C ALA A 20 19.48 0.58 0.25
N SER A 21 18.17 0.35 0.40
CA SER A 21 17.57 -0.08 1.65
C SER A 21 18.12 -1.43 2.13
N SER A 22 18.30 -2.39 1.23
CA SER A 22 18.87 -3.71 1.58
C SER A 22 20.33 -3.65 2.04
N ARG A 23 21.08 -2.61 1.63
CA ARG A 23 22.46 -2.37 2.11
C ARG A 23 22.50 -1.68 3.48
N LEU A 24 21.47 -0.91 3.82
CA LEU A 24 21.32 -0.25 5.12
C LEU A 24 20.70 -1.20 6.18
N PHE A 25 20.30 -2.39 5.76
CA PHE A 25 19.65 -3.41 6.57
C PHE A 25 20.63 -4.09 7.54
N ARG A 26 20.38 -4.01 8.85
CA ARG A 26 21.28 -4.54 9.89
C ARG A 26 21.09 -6.03 10.20
N GLY A 27 20.20 -6.72 9.47
CA GLY A 27 20.07 -8.18 9.47
C GLY A 27 19.24 -8.79 10.60
N THR A 28 18.53 -7.99 11.41
CA THR A 28 17.60 -8.48 12.43
C THR A 28 16.16 -8.47 11.94
N SER A 29 15.37 -9.48 12.33
CA SER A 29 13.95 -9.64 11.94
C SER A 29 13.07 -8.46 12.39
N GLU A 30 13.42 -7.85 13.53
CA GLU A 30 12.76 -6.64 14.05
C GLU A 30 13.03 -5.39 13.19
N ASP A 31 14.21 -5.25 12.60
CA ASP A 31 14.47 -4.16 11.65
C ASP A 31 13.60 -4.34 10.40
N TYR A 32 13.37 -5.59 9.96
CA TYR A 32 12.62 -5.91 8.73
C TYR A 32 11.12 -5.75 8.87
N LEU A 33 10.57 -6.15 10.02
CA LEU A 33 9.13 -6.17 10.23
C LEU A 33 8.63 -4.93 10.99
N LEU A 34 9.44 -4.39 11.90
CA LEU A 34 9.05 -3.30 12.81
C LEU A 34 9.83 -2.01 12.58
N ALA A 35 10.86 -2.02 11.71
CA ALA A 35 11.80 -0.91 11.55
C ALA A 35 12.23 -0.33 12.92
N SER A 36 12.53 -1.25 13.85
CA SER A 36 12.90 -0.97 15.23
C SER A 36 11.96 -0.01 15.97
N HIS A 37 10.65 -0.04 15.69
CA HIS A 37 9.64 0.87 16.26
C HIS A 37 9.94 2.37 16.08
N THR A 38 10.86 2.71 15.18
CA THR A 38 11.37 4.08 15.01
C THR A 38 10.51 4.89 14.02
N ILE A 39 9.65 4.20 13.25
CA ILE A 39 8.76 4.83 12.28
C ILE A 39 7.58 5.47 13.01
N GLY A 40 7.47 6.80 12.89
CA GLY A 40 6.39 7.55 13.51
C GLY A 40 4.99 7.15 13.02
N PRO A 41 3.93 7.40 13.81
CA PRO A 41 2.54 7.00 13.50
C PRO A 41 2.05 7.49 12.13
N PHE A 42 2.51 8.66 11.70
CA PHE A 42 2.15 9.22 10.39
C PHE A 42 2.71 8.39 9.22
N LEU A 43 3.98 7.98 9.29
CA LEU A 43 4.60 7.15 8.25
C LEU A 43 3.95 5.76 8.20
N LEU A 44 3.59 5.19 9.35
CA LEU A 44 2.81 3.96 9.42
C LEU A 44 1.43 4.11 8.76
N LEU A 45 0.73 5.21 9.04
CA LEU A 45 -0.56 5.52 8.42
C LEU A 45 -0.43 5.68 6.90
N MET A 46 0.60 6.39 6.43
CA MET A 46 0.86 6.56 5.00
C MET A 46 1.23 5.24 4.32
N SER A 47 1.99 4.38 4.99
CA SER A 47 2.32 3.04 4.50
C SER A 47 1.08 2.17 4.38
N LEU A 48 0.22 2.17 5.41
CA LEU A 48 -1.06 1.46 5.39
C LEU A 48 -1.99 2.00 4.30
N PHE A 49 -2.06 3.31 4.12
CA PHE A 49 -2.82 3.91 3.05
C PHE A 49 -2.27 3.49 1.67
N GLY A 50 -0.94 3.50 1.52
CA GLY A 50 -0.26 3.09 0.29
C GLY A 50 -0.45 1.62 -0.07
N THR A 51 -0.44 0.70 0.91
CA THR A 51 -0.64 -0.74 0.67
C THR A 51 -2.09 -1.08 0.30
N THR A 52 -3.05 -0.25 0.70
CA THR A 52 -4.47 -0.45 0.39
C THR A 52 -4.91 0.22 -0.91
N MET A 53 -4.25 1.30 -1.32
CA MET A 53 -4.42 1.98 -2.61
C MET A 53 -3.78 1.20 -3.78
N THR A 54 -4.31 0.01 -4.06
CA THR A 54 -3.84 -0.85 -5.14
C THR A 54 -4.50 -0.52 -6.48
N ALA A 55 -3.98 -1.10 -7.58
CA ALA A 55 -4.59 -0.99 -8.91
C ALA A 55 -6.07 -1.42 -8.95
N PHE A 56 -6.49 -2.34 -8.07
CA PHE A 56 -7.89 -2.71 -7.89
C PHE A 56 -8.73 -1.54 -7.36
N ALA A 57 -8.25 -0.86 -6.32
CA ALA A 57 -8.93 0.27 -5.74
C ALA A 57 -9.02 1.46 -6.71
N LEU A 58 -7.99 1.68 -7.54
CA LEU A 58 -7.96 2.80 -8.48
C LEU A 58 -8.67 2.49 -9.82
N VAL A 59 -8.28 1.43 -10.50
CA VAL A 59 -8.82 1.08 -11.83
C VAL A 59 -10.13 0.32 -11.73
N GLY A 60 -10.24 -0.61 -10.77
CA GLY A 60 -11.43 -1.43 -10.58
C GLY A 60 -12.64 -0.63 -10.08
N SER A 61 -12.45 0.26 -9.11
CA SER A 61 -13.52 1.14 -8.64
C SER A 61 -13.98 2.10 -9.74
N THR A 62 -13.06 2.68 -10.50
CA THR A 62 -13.37 3.59 -11.62
C THR A 62 -14.11 2.86 -12.74
N GLY A 63 -13.69 1.64 -13.09
CA GLY A 63 -14.36 0.82 -14.12
C GLY A 63 -15.78 0.40 -13.73
N LYS A 64 -16.02 0.12 -12.45
CA LYS A 64 -17.37 -0.15 -11.93
C LYS A 64 -18.21 1.13 -11.80
N ALA A 65 -17.61 2.23 -11.35
CA ALA A 65 -18.27 3.53 -11.24
C ALA A 65 -18.73 4.05 -12.60
N PHE A 66 -17.97 3.78 -13.68
CA PHE A 66 -18.39 4.10 -15.05
C PHE A 66 -19.70 3.41 -15.47
N ARG A 67 -19.97 2.20 -14.95
CA ARG A 67 -21.17 1.42 -15.30
C ARG A 67 -22.36 1.63 -14.35
N VAL A 68 -22.10 1.84 -13.07
CA VAL A 68 -23.10 1.81 -11.99
C VAL A 68 -23.26 3.17 -11.28
N GLY A 69 -22.35 4.11 -11.56
CA GLY A 69 -22.36 5.46 -10.98
C GLY A 69 -21.61 5.57 -9.64
N ILE A 70 -21.78 6.71 -8.97
CA ILE A 70 -21.02 7.11 -7.77
C ILE A 70 -21.25 6.19 -6.56
N GLY A 71 -22.34 5.43 -6.53
CA GLY A 71 -22.66 4.47 -5.47
C GLY A 71 -21.61 3.36 -5.31
N VAL A 72 -20.79 3.10 -6.34
CA VAL A 72 -19.68 2.15 -6.29
C VAL A 72 -18.61 2.57 -5.29
N TYR A 73 -18.35 3.87 -5.12
CA TYR A 73 -17.40 4.34 -4.12
C TYR A 73 -17.92 4.09 -2.70
N GLY A 74 -19.23 4.19 -2.47
CA GLY A 74 -19.86 3.83 -1.18
C GLY A 74 -19.80 2.34 -0.88
N LEU A 75 -19.99 1.49 -1.90
CA LEU A 75 -19.83 0.03 -1.79
C LEU A 75 -18.38 -0.38 -1.53
N MET A 76 -17.43 0.22 -2.24
CA MET A 76 -15.99 -0.04 -2.06
C MET A 76 -15.50 0.46 -0.69
N ALA A 77 -15.96 1.64 -0.25
CA ALA A 77 -15.65 2.16 1.08
C ALA A 77 -16.22 1.27 2.19
N SER A 78 -17.48 0.80 2.03
CA SER A 78 -18.12 -0.09 3.00
C SER A 78 -17.43 -1.46 3.05
N SER A 79 -17.12 -2.06 1.90
CA SER A 79 -16.42 -3.36 1.86
C SER A 79 -15.00 -3.24 2.40
N SER A 80 -14.29 -2.15 2.05
CA SER A 80 -12.91 -1.95 2.52
C SER A 80 -12.86 -1.66 4.01
N GLY A 81 -13.76 -0.83 4.56
CA GLY A 81 -13.80 -0.53 5.99
C GLY A 81 -14.15 -1.76 6.85
N ILE A 82 -15.05 -2.62 6.37
CA ILE A 82 -15.41 -3.86 7.05
C ILE A 82 -14.29 -4.89 6.96
N ILE A 83 -13.73 -5.13 5.76
CA ILE A 83 -12.67 -6.12 5.56
C ILE A 83 -11.36 -5.69 6.23
N HIS A 84 -10.98 -4.41 6.17
CA HIS A 84 -9.80 -3.94 6.89
C HIS A 84 -9.96 -4.06 8.40
N SER A 85 -11.09 -3.63 8.95
CA SER A 85 -11.33 -3.75 10.40
C SER A 85 -11.39 -5.22 10.82
N LEU A 86 -11.98 -6.09 10.00
CA LEU A 86 -11.97 -7.55 10.22
C LEU A 86 -10.58 -8.15 10.14
N CYS A 87 -9.75 -7.76 9.16
CA CYS A 87 -8.37 -8.24 9.08
C CYS A 87 -7.53 -7.74 10.25
N PHE A 88 -7.66 -6.47 10.64
CA PHE A 88 -7.02 -5.95 11.86
C PHE A 88 -7.52 -6.65 13.12
N PHE A 89 -8.81 -7.02 13.19
CA PHE A 89 -9.36 -7.75 14.33
C PHE A 89 -8.97 -9.23 14.35
N LEU A 90 -8.96 -9.92 13.20
CA LEU A 90 -8.65 -11.36 13.12
C LEU A 90 -7.14 -11.63 13.17
N ILE A 91 -6.34 -10.78 12.53
CA ILE A 91 -4.89 -10.95 12.40
C ILE A 91 -4.15 -10.10 13.45
N GLY A 92 -4.64 -8.90 13.75
CA GLY A 92 -4.02 -8.00 14.73
C GLY A 92 -4.39 -8.28 16.19
N ALA A 93 -5.45 -9.05 16.49
CA ALA A 93 -5.87 -9.31 17.88
C ALA A 93 -5.18 -10.52 18.56
N ARG A 94 -4.10 -11.07 18.02
CA ARG A 94 -3.28 -12.06 18.75
C ARG A 94 -1.80 -12.01 18.35
N LEU A 95 -0.99 -11.28 19.11
CA LEU A 95 -0.08 -11.81 20.15
C LEU A 95 0.56 -10.65 20.90
#